data_AF-A0A7W4FWM0-F1
#
_entry.id   AF-A0A7W4FWM0-F1
#
_cell.length_a   1.000
_cell.length_b   1.000
_cell.length_c   1.000
_cell.angle_alpha   90.00
_cell.angle_beta   90.00
_cell.angle_gamma   90.00
#
_symmetry.space_group_name_H-M   'P 1'
#
loop_
_entity.id
_entity.type
_entity.pdbx_description
1 polymer ?
#
loop_
_entity_poly.entity_id
_entity_poly.type
_entity_poly.pdbx_seq_one_letter_code
_entity_poly.pdbx_strand_id
1 'polypeptide(L)' 'MALTISLGVAQYNSQDSADSILERADKALYKAKSQGRNCVAVA' A
#
# COMPACT_ATOMS: atom_id res chain seq x y z
N MET A 1 -8.74 23.36 5.88
CA MET A 1 -8.43 21.92 6.06
C MET A 1 -8.06 21.33 4.70
N ALA A 2 -6.93 20.65 4.59
CA ALA A 2 -6.54 19.93 3.38
C ALA A 2 -6.93 18.45 3.51
N LEU A 3 -7.60 17.90 2.49
CA LEU A 3 -7.82 16.46 2.41
C LEU A 3 -6.53 15.79 1.94
N THR A 4 -6.12 14.74 2.63
CA THR A 4 -4.92 13.95 2.29
C THR A 4 -5.29 12.50 2.04
N ILE A 5 -4.45 11.79 1.29
CA ILE A 5 -4.58 10.36 1.06
C ILE A 5 -3.34 9.62 1.56
N SER A 6 -3.46 8.31 1.76
CA SER A 6 -2.32 7.42 2.00
C SER A 6 -2.43 6.25 1.06
N LEU A 7 -1.30 5.76 0.58
CA LEU A 7 -1.25 4.77 -0.50
C LEU A 7 -0.33 3.61 -0.10
N GLY A 8 -0.73 2.40 -0.48
CA GLY A 8 0.12 1.22 -0.46
C GLY A 8 0.42 0.79 -1.89
N VAL A 9 1.69 0.55 -2.18
CA VAL A 9 2.14 0.13 -3.51
C VAL A 9 2.85 -1.22 -3.38
N ALA A 10 2.52 -2.14 -4.27
CA ALA A 10 3.23 -3.40 -4.40
C ALA A 10 3.83 -3.53 -5.80
N GLN A 11 5.08 -3.95 -5.89
CA GLN A 11 5.67 -4.32 -7.18
C GLN A 11 5.16 -5.70 -7.60
N TYR A 12 4.64 -5.81 -8.82
CA TYR A 12 4.27 -7.10 -9.42
C TYR A 12 5.52 -7.97 -9.63
N ASN A 13 5.40 -9.25 -9.27
CA ASN A 13 6.36 -10.29 -9.58
C ASN A 13 5.68 -11.41 -10.38
N SER A 14 6.46 -12.21 -11.12
CA SER A 14 5.93 -13.26 -12.00
C SER A 14 5.22 -14.41 -11.27
N GLN A 15 5.34 -14.48 -9.95
CA GLN A 15 4.69 -15.48 -9.10
C GLN A 15 3.40 -14.96 -8.47
N ASP A 16 3.06 -13.69 -8.66
CA ASP A 16 1.86 -13.11 -8.08
C ASP A 16 0.59 -13.58 -8.79
N SER A 17 -0.41 -13.92 -7.98
CA SER A 17 -1.80 -13.86 -8.40
C SER A 17 -2.32 -12.43 -8.25
N ALA A 18 -3.50 -12.15 -8.81
CA ALA A 18 -4.18 -10.88 -8.58
C ALA A 18 -4.41 -10.63 -7.07
N ASP A 19 -4.79 -11.67 -6.33
CA ASP A 19 -5.03 -11.56 -4.90
C ASP A 19 -3.73 -11.31 -4.11
N SER A 20 -2.61 -11.96 -4.47
CA SER A 20 -1.36 -11.79 -3.73
C SER A 20 -0.75 -10.40 -3.90
N ILE A 21 -0.82 -9.81 -5.10
CA ILE A 21 -0.35 -8.44 -5.30
C ILE A 21 -1.26 -7.43 -4.59
N LEU A 22 -2.58 -7.65 -4.61
CA LEU A 22 -3.53 -6.80 -3.90
C LEU A 22 -3.34 -6.87 -2.38
N GLU A 23 -3.14 -8.06 -1.83
CA GLU A 23 -2.88 -8.25 -0.40
C GLU A 23 -1.61 -7.52 0.04
N ARG A 24 -0.54 -7.58 -0.76
CA ARG A 24 0.70 -6.84 -0.47
C ARG A 24 0.51 -5.32 -0.56
N ALA A 25 -0.22 -4.84 -1.57
CA ALA A 25 -0.54 -3.42 -1.68
C ALA A 25 -1.38 -2.94 -0.48
N ASP A 26 -2.34 -3.73 -0.02
CA ASP A 26 -3.16 -3.40 1.15
C ASP A 26 -2.33 -3.41 2.45
N LYS A 27 -1.43 -4.39 2.63
CA LYS A 27 -0.47 -4.40 3.75
C LYS A 27 0.40 -3.13 3.77
N ALA A 28 0.87 -2.69 2.60
CA ALA A 28 1.61 -1.44 2.48
C ALA A 28 0.72 -0.22 2.83
N LEU A 29 -0.55 -0.21 2.42
CA LEU A 29 -1.50 0.86 2.75
C LEU A 29 -1.71 0.97 4.27
N TYR A 30 -1.89 -0.17 4.94
CA TYR A 30 -2.00 -0.22 6.39
C TYR A 30 -0.73 0.31 7.09
N LYS A 31 0.46 -0.01 6.56
CA LYS A 31 1.73 0.55 7.03
C LYS A 31 1.78 2.07 6.88
N ALA A 32 1.37 2.61 5.73
CA ALA A 32 1.31 4.07 5.53
C ALA A 32 0.36 4.74 6.55
N LYS A 33 -0.81 4.13 6.81
CA LYS A 33 -1.76 4.63 7.81
C LYS A 33 -1.22 4.58 9.24
N SER A 34 -0.46 3.54 9.60
CA SER A 34 0.13 3.41 10.94
C SER A 34 1.34 4.34 11.15
N GLN A 35 2.04 4.72 10.08
CA GLN A 35 3.18 5.67 10.11
C GLN A 35 2.77 7.16 10.19
N GLY A 36 1.49 7.45 10.40
CA GLY A 36 1.00 8.83 10.54
C GLY A 36 0.17 9.36 9.38
N ARG A 37 -0.12 8.53 8.35
CA ARG A 37 -0.89 8.90 7.14
C ARG A 37 -0.18 9.96 6.29
N ASN A 38 -0.88 10.44 5.27
CA ASN A 38 -0.37 11.38 4.25
C ASN A 38 0.99 10.94 3.65
N CYS A 39 1.14 9.64 3.42
CA CYS A 39 2.38 9.06 2.92
C CYS A 39 2.12 7.81 2.05
N VAL A 40 3.19 7.35 1.41
CA VAL A 40 3.20 6.13 0.59
C VAL A 40 4.12 5.12 1.25
N ALA A 41 3.69 3.86 1.31
CA ALA A 41 4.54 2.75 1.71
C ALA A 41 4.56 1.68 0.62
N VAL A 42 5.63 0.88 0.59
CA VAL A 42 5.89 -0.14 -0.43
C VAL A 42 6.00 -1.53 0.19
N ALA A 43 5.63 -2.57 -0.59
CA ALA A 43 5.74 -4.00 -0.27
C ALA A 43 5.96 -4.87 -1.53
#